data_AF-A0A4V0BRK1-F1
#
_entry.id   AF-A0A4V0BRK1-F1
#
_cell.length_a   1.000
_cell.length_b   1.000
_cell.length_c   1.000
_cell.angle_alpha   90.00
_cell.angle_beta   90.00
_cell.angle_gamma   90.00
#
_symmetry.space_group_name_H-M   'P 1'
#
loop_
_entity.id
_entity.type
_entity.pdbx_description
1 polymer ?
#
loop_
_entity_poly.entity_id
_entity_poly.type
_entity_poly.pdbx_seq_one_letter_code
_entity_poly.pdbx_strand_id
1 'polypeptide(L)' 'MVDIKEMRCLIEDVQFINPRGVHGGRGSTKAHNEILKIIDSSYDYEEFVHRLNEWASRRIKNGILDLPEGLRRY' A
#
# COMPACT_ATOMS: atom_id res chain seq x y z
N MET A 1 -12.57 5.98 19.00
CA MET A 1 -11.45 5.06 18.69
C MET A 1 -12.02 4.02 17.75
N VAL A 2 -11.57 4.02 16.50
CA VAL A 2 -11.96 2.98 15.52
C VAL A 2 -11.28 1.69 15.96
N ASP A 3 -12.03 0.59 16.05
CA ASP A 3 -11.50 -0.70 16.51
C ASP A 3 -10.46 -1.20 15.50
N ILE A 4 -9.37 -1.83 15.97
CA ILE A 4 -8.36 -2.48 15.10
C ILE A 4 -9.05 -3.48 14.16
N LYS A 5 -10.14 -4.11 14.60
CA LYS A 5 -10.94 -5.00 13.77
C LYS A 5 -11.59 -4.28 12.58
N GLU A 6 -12.10 -3.07 12.77
CA GLU A 6 -12.70 -2.27 11.68
C GLU A 6 -11.64 -1.78 10.70
N MET A 7 -10.45 -1.41 11.20
CA MET A 7 -9.32 -1.07 10.32
C MET A 7 -8.83 -2.27 9.52
N ARG A 8 -8.92 -3.50 10.06
CA ARG A 8 -8.61 -4.73 9.34
C ARG A 8 -9.59 -5.01 8.20
N CYS A 9 -10.87 -4.66 8.37
CA CYS A 9 -11.84 -4.75 7.28
C CYS A 9 -11.50 -3.77 6.15
N LEU A 10 -11.10 -2.53 6.47
CA LEU A 10 -10.72 -1.56 5.44
C LEU A 10 -9.51 -1.98 4.58
N ILE A 11 -8.62 -2.83 5.11
CA ILE A 11 -7.48 -3.36 4.34
C ILE A 11 -7.81 -4.65 3.57
N GLU A 12 -8.86 -5.38 3.95
CA GLU A 12 -9.24 -6.64 3.28
C GLU A 12 -9.74 -6.41 1.85
N ASP A 13 -10.33 -5.23 1.61
CA ASP A 13 -10.81 -4.80 0.30
C ASP A 13 -9.70 -4.26 -0.63
N VAL A 14 -8.45 -4.19 -0.16
CA VAL A 14 -7.34 -3.67 -0.97
C VAL A 14 -7.05 -4.63 -2.12
N GLN A 15 -7.27 -4.13 -3.34
CA GLN A 15 -7.06 -4.86 -4.59
C GLN A 15 -5.77 -4.43 -5.27
N PHE A 16 -4.97 -5.41 -5.68
CA PHE A 16 -3.77 -5.22 -6.46
C PHE A 16 -4.03 -5.45 -7.94
N ILE A 17 -3.40 -4.67 -8.83
CA ILE A 17 -3.65 -4.75 -10.28
C ILE A 17 -2.49 -5.35 -11.11
N ASN A 18 -1.25 -5.32 -10.62
CA ASN A 18 -0.05 -5.71 -11.41
C ASN A 18 1.04 -6.42 -10.58
N PRO A 19 0.96 -7.74 -10.34
CA PRO A 19 -0.08 -8.66 -10.78
C PRO A 19 -1.37 -8.51 -9.97
N ARG A 20 -2.47 -9.04 -10.51
CA ARG A 20 -3.77 -9.06 -9.84
C ARG A 20 -3.70 -9.83 -8.52
N GLY A 21 -4.31 -9.29 -7.48
CA GLY A 21 -4.33 -9.90 -6.15
C GLY A 21 -5.21 -9.14 -5.17
N VAL A 22 -5.28 -9.64 -3.95
CA VAL A 22 -6.00 -9.01 -2.83
C VAL A 22 -5.18 -9.11 -1.56
N HIS A 23 -5.38 -8.21 -0.62
CA HIS A 23 -4.76 -8.30 0.69
C HIS A 23 -5.16 -9.61 1.40
N GLY A 24 -4.21 -10.26 2.07
CA GLY A 24 -4.41 -11.57 2.70
C GLY A 24 -4.58 -12.76 1.73
N GLY A 25 -4.67 -12.49 0.43
CA GLY A 25 -4.87 -13.51 -0.61
C GLY A 25 -3.72 -13.64 -1.59
N ARG A 26 -4.02 -14.18 -2.79
CA ARG A 26 -3.04 -14.37 -3.85
C ARG A 26 -2.37 -13.04 -4.22
N GLY A 27 -1.05 -13.04 -4.30
CA GLY A 27 -0.25 -11.85 -4.62
C GLY A 27 0.05 -10.94 -3.42
N SER A 28 -0.56 -11.18 -2.25
CA SER A 28 -0.35 -10.39 -1.04
C SER A 28 1.11 -10.42 -0.58
N THR A 29 1.74 -11.59 -0.46
CA THR A 29 3.15 -11.71 -0.04
C THR A 29 4.10 -10.89 -0.93
N LYS A 30 3.85 -10.87 -2.24
CA LYS A 30 4.66 -10.07 -3.17
C LYS A 30 4.48 -8.57 -2.91
N ALA A 31 3.23 -8.11 -2.79
CA ALA A 31 2.94 -6.71 -2.47
C ALA A 31 3.58 -6.28 -1.14
N HIS A 32 3.51 -7.11 -0.10
CA HIS A 32 4.17 -6.85 1.17
C HIS A 32 5.70 -6.73 1.02
N ASN A 33 6.33 -7.68 0.31
CA ASN A 33 7.79 -7.64 0.09
C ASN A 33 8.23 -6.44 -0.74
N GLU A 34 7.40 -5.94 -1.65
CA GLU A 34 7.67 -4.71 -2.41
C GLU A 34 7.64 -3.48 -1.49
N ILE A 35 6.64 -3.37 -0.62
CA ILE A 35 6.55 -2.27 0.37
C ILE A 35 7.73 -2.34 1.36
N LEU A 36 8.06 -3.52 1.88
CA LEU A 36 9.21 -3.71 2.77
C LEU A 36 10.50 -3.23 2.11
N LYS A 37 10.73 -3.56 0.83
CA LYS A 37 11.88 -3.05 0.08
C LYS A 37 11.88 -1.52 -0.04
N ILE A 38 10.73 -0.87 -0.20
CA ILE A 38 10.67 0.60 -0.22
C ILE A 38 11.10 1.15 1.14
N ILE A 39 10.58 0.59 2.23
CA ILE A 39 10.95 0.99 3.60
C ILE A 39 12.45 0.81 3.84
N ASP A 40 12.98 -0.37 3.52
CA ASP A 40 14.38 -0.75 3.83
C ASP A 40 15.41 0.02 2.98
N SER A 41 15.00 0.55 1.82
CA SER A 41 15.91 1.22 0.88
C SER A 41 15.69 2.73 0.73
N SER A 42 14.69 3.31 1.37
CA SER A 42 14.52 4.76 1.41
C SER A 42 15.46 5.38 2.44
N TYR A 43 16.11 6.47 2.06
CA TYR A 43 17.04 7.21 2.91
C TYR A 43 16.32 7.96 4.03
N ASP A 44 15.17 8.54 3.72
CA ASP A 44 14.36 9.29 4.65
C ASP A 44 12.85 9.06 4.44
N TYR A 45 12.05 9.71 5.29
CA TYR A 45 10.60 9.60 5.26
C TYR A 45 10.00 10.19 3.98
N GLU A 46 10.51 11.31 3.48
CA GLU A 46 9.96 11.96 2.29
C GLU A 46 10.17 11.08 1.05
N GLU A 47 11.36 10.50 0.89
CA GLU A 47 11.65 9.53 -0.16
C GLU A 47 10.78 8.27 -0.03
N PHE A 48 10.58 7.75 1.19
CA PHE A 48 9.65 6.65 1.45
C PHE A 48 8.24 6.99 0.95
N VAL A 49 7.68 8.15 1.32
CA VAL A 49 6.31 8.50 0.91
C VAL A 49 6.22 8.72 -0.59
N HIS A 50 7.22 9.35 -1.23
CA HIS A 50 7.26 9.50 -2.69
C HIS A 50 7.20 8.13 -3.38
N ARG A 51 8.11 7.22 -3.00
CA ARG A 51 8.19 5.88 -3.60
C ARG A 51 6.95 5.03 -3.30
N LEU A 52 6.34 5.21 -2.13
CA LEU A 52 5.08 4.55 -1.78
C LEU A 52 3.93 5.02 -2.70
N ASN A 53 3.83 6.32 -3.00
CA ASN A 53 2.81 6.84 -3.93
C ASN A 53 3.05 6.33 -5.36
N GLU A 54 4.30 6.32 -5.81
CA GLU A 54 4.65 5.72 -7.11
C GLU A 54 4.29 4.23 -7.17
N TRP A 55 4.58 3.47 -6.10
CA TRP A 55 4.19 2.07 -6.01
C TRP A 55 2.67 1.93 -6.02
N ALA A 56 1.94 2.71 -5.21
CA ALA A 56 0.49 2.66 -5.11
C ALA A 56 -0.19 2.95 -6.45
N SER A 57 0.25 3.98 -7.18
CA SER A 57 -0.28 4.34 -8.51
C SER A 57 -0.22 3.21 -9.53
N ARG A 58 0.75 2.30 -9.39
CA ARG A 58 0.96 1.16 -10.30
C ARG A 58 0.38 -0.15 -9.77
N ARG A 59 0.23 -0.27 -8.44
CA ARG A 59 -0.03 -1.54 -7.77
C ARG A 59 -1.40 -1.64 -7.13
N ILE A 60 -2.03 -0.54 -6.71
CA ILE A 60 -3.36 -0.51 -6.09
C ILE A 60 -4.41 -0.08 -7.11
N LYS A 61 -5.62 -0.66 -7.04
CA LYS A 61 -6.70 -0.43 -8.00
C LYS A 61 -7.13 1.03 -8.14
N ASN A 62 -7.30 1.78 -7.04
CA ASN A 62 -7.57 3.23 -7.13
C ASN A 62 -6.30 4.08 -6.95
N GLY A 63 -5.14 3.47 -7.13
CA GLY A 63 -3.84 4.14 -7.06
C GLY A 63 -3.59 4.79 -5.71
N ILE A 64 -3.11 6.03 -5.73
CA ILE A 64 -2.78 6.80 -4.53
C ILE A 64 -4.01 7.09 -3.64
N LEU A 65 -5.22 7.11 -4.21
CA LEU A 65 -6.44 7.45 -3.46
C LEU A 65 -6.77 6.41 -2.38
N ASP A 66 -6.25 5.20 -2.50
CA ASP A 66 -6.41 4.13 -1.50
C ASP A 66 -5.34 4.17 -0.40
N LEU A 67 -4.34 5.07 -0.48
CA LEU A 67 -3.41 5.30 0.64
C LEU A 67 -4.11 6.02 1.80
N PRO A 68 -3.58 6.02 3.03
CA PRO A 68 -4.06 6.92 4.09
C PRO A 68 -3.84 8.39 3.73
N GLU A 69 -4.74 9.30 4.15
CA GLU A 69 -4.72 10.73 3.76
C GLU A 69 -3.36 11.41 3.99
N GLY A 70 -2.70 11.17 5.12
CA GLY A 70 -1.37 11.72 5.42
C GLY A 70 -0.23 11.21 4.52
N LEU A 71 -0.50 10.20 3.69
CA LEU A 71 0.44 9.63 2.72
C LEU A 71 0.04 9.92 1.27
N ARG A 72 -1.13 10.50 0.99
CA ARG A 72 -1.63 10.83 -0.36
C ARG A 72 -1.11 12.19 -0.83
N ARG A 73 0.13 12.28 -1.29
CA ARG A 73 0.70 13.60 -1.58
C ARG A 73 1.60 13.70 -2.82
N TYR A 74 1.71 12.62 -3.61
CA TYR A 74 2.48 12.61 -4.87
C TYR A 74 1.72 11.91 -5.99
#